data_AF-A0A819Z036-F1
#
_entry.id   AF-A0A819Z036-F1
#
_cell.length_a   1.000
_cell.length_b   1.000
_cell.length_c   1.000
_cell.angle_alpha   90.00
_cell.angle_beta   90.00
_cell.angle_gamma   90.00
#
_symmetry.space_group_name_H-M   'P 1'
#
loop_
_entity.id
_entity.type
_entity.pdbx_description
1 polymer ?
#
loop_
_entity_poly.entity_id
_entity_poly.type
_entity_poly.pdbx_seq_one_letter_code
_entity_poly.pdbx_strand_id
1 'polypeptide(L)'
;MAEHRSKGVAEANYRTSGDSSHGFDVHAVYDRFVDSLREPDNPKSSIGTQDYIDGYRELLKFCDALGYIFKFVSDDVVDKLGILQSFVDKDKKSTPHFDTIQQAIQYETEHNLIKSNPRNFTRTLLRLHRASLFLIEFLRGLADQPLSETTATIATRSYDATLSPYRKYKKSD
;
A
#
# COMPACT_ATOMS: atom_id res chain seq x y z
N MET A 1 1.42 -20.15 15.07
CA MET A 1 0.29 -20.64 14.25
C MET A 1 -0.69 -19.56 13.76
N ALA A 2 -0.63 -18.31 14.24
CA ALA A 2 -1.52 -17.22 13.79
C ALA A 2 -1.09 -16.51 12.48
N GLU A 3 0.17 -16.65 12.08
CA GLU A 3 0.78 -15.89 10.98
C GLU A 3 0.35 -16.37 9.58
N HIS A 4 0.21 -17.70 9.39
CA HIS A 4 -0.29 -18.27 8.13
C HIS A 4 -1.76 -17.94 7.86
N ARG A 5 -2.58 -17.79 8.91
CA ARG A 5 -4.02 -17.53 8.77
C ARG A 5 -4.32 -16.11 8.27
N SER A 6 -3.44 -15.15 8.54
CA SER A 6 -3.63 -13.74 8.13
C SER A 6 -3.31 -13.50 6.66
N LYS A 7 -2.35 -14.23 6.08
CA LYS A 7 -1.98 -14.10 4.66
C LYS A 7 -3.07 -14.66 3.74
N GLY A 8 -3.61 -15.83 4.10
CA GLY A 8 -4.67 -16.48 3.32
C GLY A 8 -5.96 -15.65 3.22
N VAL A 9 -6.30 -14.87 4.25
CA VAL A 9 -7.49 -14.00 4.23
C VAL A 9 -7.25 -12.72 3.41
N ALA A 10 -6.05 -12.13 3.45
CA ALA A 10 -5.72 -10.95 2.66
C ALA A 10 -5.65 -11.27 1.15
N GLU A 11 -5.02 -12.39 0.80
CA GLU A 11 -4.94 -12.89 -0.58
C GLU A 11 -6.31 -13.34 -1.10
N ALA A 12 -7.14 -13.97 -0.25
CA ALA A 12 -8.53 -14.30 -0.59
C ALA A 12 -9.37 -13.04 -0.83
N ASN A 13 -9.32 -12.04 0.05
CA ASN A 13 -10.08 -10.80 -0.10
C ASN A 13 -9.66 -9.98 -1.33
N TYR A 14 -8.37 -9.99 -1.68
CA TYR A 14 -7.90 -9.40 -2.95
C TYR A 14 -8.47 -10.16 -4.16
N ARG A 15 -8.37 -11.49 -4.16
CA ARG A 15 -8.87 -12.34 -5.26
C ARG A 15 -10.39 -12.38 -5.37
N THR A 16 -11.15 -12.17 -4.29
CA THR A 16 -12.63 -12.19 -4.31
C THR A 16 -13.26 -10.82 -4.56
N SER A 17 -12.51 -9.72 -4.45
CA SER A 17 -12.98 -8.38 -4.84
C SER A 17 -12.47 -7.91 -6.21
N GLY A 18 -11.55 -8.67 -6.83
CA GLY A 18 -11.21 -8.51 -8.23
C GLY A 18 -12.33 -9.04 -9.12
N ASP A 19 -13.21 -8.15 -9.57
CA ASP A 19 -13.92 -8.39 -10.82
C ASP A 19 -12.87 -8.64 -11.91
N SER A 20 -12.74 -9.89 -12.32
CA SER A 20 -11.75 -10.38 -13.28
C SER A 20 -12.07 -9.92 -14.72
N SER A 21 -12.98 -8.97 -14.86
CA SER A 21 -13.52 -8.45 -16.11
C SER A 21 -12.82 -7.17 -16.61
N HIS A 22 -12.12 -6.41 -15.76
CA HIS A 22 -11.53 -5.13 -16.17
C HIS A 22 -10.01 -5.11 -15.97
N GLY A 23 -9.29 -5.02 -17.09
CA GLY A 23 -7.83 -4.86 -17.12
C GLY A 23 -7.36 -3.59 -16.40
N PHE A 24 -6.05 -3.42 -16.28
CA PHE A 24 -5.47 -2.23 -15.67
C PHE A 24 -5.91 -0.95 -16.40
N ASP A 25 -6.43 0.02 -15.63
CA ASP A 25 -6.75 1.37 -16.10
C ASP A 25 -6.09 2.41 -15.19
N VAL A 26 -5.22 3.23 -15.76
CA VAL A 26 -4.50 4.28 -15.03
C VAL A 26 -5.41 5.41 -14.56
N HIS A 27 -6.51 5.68 -15.29
CA HIS A 27 -7.49 6.68 -14.89
C HIS A 27 -8.26 6.21 -13.66
N ALA A 28 -8.66 4.93 -13.62
CA ALA A 28 -9.27 4.34 -12.44
C ALA A 28 -8.37 4.45 -11.20
N VAL A 29 -7.06 4.21 -11.33
CA VAL A 29 -6.11 4.42 -10.22
C VAL A 29 -6.12 5.88 -9.76
N TYR A 30 -6.00 6.82 -10.70
CA TYR A 30 -6.00 8.25 -10.40
C TYR A 30 -7.27 8.68 -9.67
N ASP A 31 -8.44 8.35 -10.23
CA ASP A 31 -9.75 8.72 -9.69
C ASP A 31 -9.91 8.19 -8.27
N ARG A 32 -9.52 6.93 -8.01
CA ARG A 32 -9.59 6.34 -6.65
C ARG A 32 -8.72 7.07 -5.64
N PHE A 33 -7.52 7.50 -6.03
CA PHE A 33 -6.66 8.27 -5.13
C PHE A 33 -7.19 9.69 -4.92
N VAL A 34 -7.77 10.33 -5.93
CA VAL A 34 -8.43 11.64 -5.80
C VAL A 34 -9.66 11.53 -4.89
N ASP A 35 -10.49 10.51 -5.08
CA ASP A 35 -11.68 10.24 -4.26
C ASP A 35 -11.33 9.99 -2.78
N SER A 36 -10.09 9.55 -2.50
CA SER A 36 -9.61 9.39 -1.13
C SER A 36 -9.40 10.72 -0.41
N LEU A 37 -9.28 11.84 -1.13
CA LEU A 37 -9.18 13.18 -0.56
C LEU A 37 -10.59 13.70 -0.26
N ARG A 38 -10.90 13.97 1.02
CA ARG A 38 -12.18 14.58 1.41
C ARG A 38 -12.39 15.97 0.79
N GLU A 39 -11.30 16.69 0.52
CA GLU A 39 -11.25 18.02 -0.09
C GLU A 39 -10.10 18.08 -1.12
N PRO A 40 -10.30 17.65 -2.37
CA PRO A 40 -9.21 17.48 -3.36
C PRO A 40 -8.34 18.72 -3.60
N ASP A 41 -8.93 19.92 -3.53
CA ASP A 41 -8.21 21.19 -3.74
C ASP A 41 -7.47 21.70 -2.49
N ASN A 42 -7.57 20.98 -1.37
CA ASN A 42 -6.97 21.35 -0.09
C ASN A 42 -5.75 20.46 0.21
N PRO A 43 -4.51 21.01 0.28
CA PRO A 43 -3.31 20.24 0.60
C PRO A 43 -3.31 19.66 2.03
N LYS A 44 -4.24 20.10 2.89
CA LYS A 44 -4.46 19.58 4.24
C LYS A 44 -5.69 18.68 4.33
N SER A 45 -6.28 18.29 3.20
CA SER A 45 -7.42 17.38 3.17
C SER A 45 -7.15 16.14 3.99
N SER A 46 -8.16 15.74 4.76
CA SER A 46 -8.14 14.41 5.35
C SER A 46 -8.24 13.35 4.26
N ILE A 47 -7.64 12.18 4.52
CA ILE A 47 -7.59 11.07 3.56
C ILE A 47 -8.44 9.94 4.10
N GLY A 48 -9.50 9.56 3.39
CA GLY A 48 -10.35 8.43 3.72
C GLY A 48 -9.56 7.13 3.67
N THR A 49 -9.52 6.38 4.78
CA THR A 49 -8.69 5.18 4.88
C THR A 49 -9.18 4.07 3.94
N GLN A 50 -10.49 3.86 3.86
CA GLN A 50 -11.07 2.84 2.98
C GLN A 50 -10.79 3.16 1.51
N ASP A 51 -11.06 4.41 1.11
CA ASP A 51 -10.84 4.91 -0.25
C ASP A 51 -9.35 4.81 -0.64
N TYR A 52 -8.45 5.14 0.29
CA TYR A 52 -7.01 4.96 0.10
C TYR A 52 -6.62 3.50 -0.11
N ILE A 53 -7.17 2.56 0.68
CA ILE A 53 -6.96 1.11 0.48
C ILE A 53 -7.44 0.68 -0.90
N ASP A 54 -8.59 1.18 -1.34
CA ASP A 54 -9.18 0.85 -2.65
C ASP A 54 -8.33 1.41 -3.81
N GLY A 55 -7.73 2.59 -3.65
CA GLY A 55 -6.73 3.11 -4.61
C GLY A 55 -5.53 2.17 -4.79
N TYR A 56 -5.01 1.57 -3.71
CA TYR A 56 -3.94 0.56 -3.84
C TYR A 56 -4.42 -0.73 -4.48
N ARG A 57 -5.67 -1.15 -4.26
CA ARG A 57 -6.22 -2.34 -4.93
C ARG A 57 -6.27 -2.14 -6.44
N GLU A 58 -6.66 -0.95 -6.88
CA GLU A 58 -6.62 -0.61 -8.31
C GLU A 58 -5.19 -0.60 -8.84
N LEU A 59 -4.24 -0.02 -8.08
CA LEU A 59 -2.82 -0.04 -8.43
C LEU A 59 -2.24 -1.45 -8.50
N LEU A 60 -2.70 -2.41 -7.68
CA LEU A 60 -2.22 -3.79 -7.73
C LEU A 60 -2.57 -4.50 -9.06
N LYS A 61 -3.64 -4.09 -9.75
CA LYS A 61 -3.95 -4.62 -11.09
C LYS A 61 -2.85 -4.32 -12.11
N PHE A 62 -2.15 -3.19 -11.96
CA PHE A 62 -0.96 -2.87 -12.75
C PHE A 62 0.15 -3.88 -12.48
N CYS A 63 0.44 -4.13 -11.20
CA CYS A 63 1.49 -5.06 -10.80
C CYS A 63 1.19 -6.49 -11.31
N ASP A 64 -0.09 -6.89 -11.32
CA ASP A 64 -0.52 -8.17 -11.90
C ASP A 64 -0.34 -8.20 -13.42
N ALA A 65 -0.64 -7.10 -14.13
CA ALA A 65 -0.42 -6.97 -15.57
C ALA A 65 1.06 -7.06 -15.98
N LEU A 66 1.99 -6.63 -15.11
CA LEU A 66 3.44 -6.79 -15.31
C LEU A 66 3.95 -8.23 -15.09
N GLY A 67 3.09 -9.12 -14.58
CA GLY A 67 3.39 -10.53 -14.43
C GLY A 67 4.33 -10.87 -13.26
N TYR A 68 4.88 -12.09 -13.31
CA TYR A 68 5.51 -12.76 -12.17
C TYR A 68 6.66 -11.97 -11.51
N ILE A 69 7.35 -11.10 -12.27
CA ILE A 69 8.48 -10.30 -11.76
C ILE A 69 8.04 -9.38 -10.61
N PHE A 70 6.79 -8.92 -10.60
CA PHE A 70 6.26 -8.01 -9.57
C PHE A 70 5.57 -8.73 -8.41
N LYS A 71 5.47 -10.07 -8.46
CA LYS A 71 4.71 -10.83 -7.47
C LYS A 71 5.16 -10.59 -6.02
N PHE A 72 6.47 -10.47 -5.79
CA PHE A 72 6.98 -10.23 -4.43
C PHE A 72 6.59 -8.84 -3.87
N VAL A 73 6.48 -7.84 -4.75
CA VAL A 73 6.05 -6.48 -4.39
C VAL A 73 4.55 -6.49 -4.12
N SER A 74 3.78 -7.09 -5.03
CA SER A 74 2.33 -7.25 -4.87
C SER A 74 1.98 -7.97 -3.58
N ASP A 75 2.64 -9.10 -3.28
CA ASP A 75 2.38 -9.88 -2.06
C ASP A 75 2.67 -9.04 -0.79
N ASP A 76 3.76 -8.25 -0.78
CA ASP A 76 4.13 -7.38 0.34
C ASP A 76 3.17 -6.19 0.53
N VAL A 77 2.61 -5.66 -0.56
CA VAL A 77 1.58 -4.61 -0.54
C VAL A 77 0.24 -5.19 -0.10
N VAL A 78 -0.20 -6.32 -0.66
CA VAL A 78 -1.44 -7.04 -0.29
C VAL A 78 -1.44 -7.36 1.21
N ASP A 79 -0.33 -7.88 1.75
CA ASP A 79 -0.20 -8.17 3.18
C ASP A 79 -0.44 -6.92 4.05
N LYS A 80 0.04 -5.74 3.62
CA LYS A 80 -0.17 -4.47 4.35
C LYS A 80 -1.59 -3.95 4.21
N LEU A 81 -2.18 -4.00 3.02
CA LEU A 81 -3.58 -3.60 2.80
C LEU A 81 -4.51 -4.46 3.66
N GLY A 82 -4.26 -5.76 3.75
CA GLY A 82 -5.01 -6.66 4.64
C GLY A 82 -4.91 -6.25 6.12
N ILE A 83 -3.74 -5.80 6.57
CA ILE A 83 -3.58 -5.27 7.94
C ILE A 83 -4.40 -3.99 8.12
N LEU A 84 -4.28 -3.01 7.22
CA LEU A 84 -5.03 -1.74 7.32
C LEU A 84 -6.54 -1.98 7.29
N GLN A 85 -7.02 -2.82 6.37
CA GLN A 85 -8.42 -3.22 6.28
C GLN A 85 -8.91 -3.87 7.58
N SER A 86 -8.08 -4.68 8.23
CA SER A 86 -8.46 -5.30 9.51
C SER A 86 -8.67 -4.30 10.65
N PHE A 87 -8.03 -3.13 10.61
CA PHE A 87 -8.30 -2.05 11.55
C PHE A 87 -9.65 -1.40 11.23
N VAL A 88 -9.86 -1.01 9.97
CA VAL A 88 -11.12 -0.43 9.49
C VAL A 88 -12.33 -1.32 9.83
N ASP A 89 -12.23 -2.64 9.59
CA ASP A 89 -13.34 -3.56 9.80
C ASP A 89 -13.65 -3.84 11.28
N LYS A 90 -12.63 -3.79 12.16
CA LYS A 90 -12.84 -3.88 13.61
C LYS A 90 -13.50 -2.62 14.13
N ASP A 91 -13.09 -1.49 13.60
CA ASP A 91 -13.50 -0.16 14.04
C ASP A 91 -14.93 0.19 13.61
N LYS A 92 -15.42 -0.36 12.50
CA LYS A 92 -16.84 -0.31 12.09
C LYS A 92 -17.82 -0.84 13.16
N LYS A 93 -17.32 -1.60 14.15
CA LYS A 93 -18.12 -2.14 15.26
C LYS A 93 -18.05 -1.29 16.53
N SER A 94 -17.29 -0.20 16.52
CA SER A 94 -17.03 0.70 17.65
C SER A 94 -16.99 2.17 17.19
N THR A 95 -16.44 3.07 18.01
CA THR A 95 -16.16 4.45 17.64
C THR A 95 -15.17 4.50 16.46
N PRO A 96 -15.44 5.27 15.38
CA PRO A 96 -14.62 5.26 14.18
C PRO A 96 -13.33 6.09 14.37
N HIS A 97 -12.25 5.45 14.80
CA HIS A 97 -10.89 6.01 14.88
C HIS A 97 -10.08 5.86 13.58
N PHE A 98 -10.50 4.98 12.67
CA PHE A 98 -9.77 4.65 11.44
C PHE A 98 -10.49 5.12 10.16
N ASP A 99 -11.47 6.03 10.26
CA ASP A 99 -12.15 6.59 9.08
C ASP A 99 -11.19 7.37 8.17
N THR A 100 -10.32 8.19 8.77
CA THR A 100 -9.24 8.88 8.06
C THR A 100 -7.86 8.48 8.56
N ILE A 101 -6.87 8.58 7.67
CA ILE A 101 -5.46 8.32 8.01
C ILE A 101 -5.00 9.20 9.18
N GLN A 102 -5.40 10.46 9.18
CA GLN A 102 -5.02 11.44 10.21
C GLN A 102 -5.58 11.03 11.58
N GLN A 103 -6.87 10.68 11.65
CA GLN A 103 -7.49 10.20 12.90
C GLN A 103 -6.83 8.92 13.41
N ALA A 104 -6.50 7.99 12.51
CA ALA A 104 -5.84 6.74 12.89
C ALA A 104 -4.46 6.99 13.52
N ILE A 105 -3.66 7.88 12.91
CA ILE A 105 -2.34 8.25 13.42
C ILE A 105 -2.47 8.96 14.78
N GLN A 106 -3.43 9.88 14.90
CA GLN A 106 -3.69 10.59 16.15
C GLN A 106 -4.07 9.62 17.27
N TYR A 107 -5.05 8.76 17.02
CA TYR A 107 -5.53 7.75 17.97
C TYR A 107 -4.39 6.84 18.45
N GLU A 108 -3.59 6.28 17.53
CA GLU A 108 -2.49 5.40 17.91
C GLU A 108 -1.36 6.13 18.66
N THR A 109 -1.16 7.42 18.39
CA THR A 109 -0.17 8.25 19.07
C THR A 109 -0.61 8.55 20.51
N GLU A 110 -1.84 9.04 20.69
CA GLU A 110 -2.41 9.40 22.01
C GLU A 110 -2.48 8.20 22.95
N HIS A 111 -2.74 7.00 22.41
CA HIS A 111 -2.85 5.76 23.17
C HIS A 111 -1.53 4.96 23.24
N ASN A 112 -0.41 5.53 22.78
CA ASN A 112 0.92 4.89 22.79
C ASN A 112 0.97 3.52 22.07
N LEU A 113 0.08 3.27 21.10
CA LEU A 113 -0.02 2.01 20.37
C LEU A 113 1.13 1.79 19.39
N ILE A 114 1.75 2.89 18.94
CA ILE A 114 2.85 2.85 17.97
C ILE A 114 4.08 2.11 18.52
N LYS A 115 4.35 2.27 19.83
CA LYS A 115 5.51 1.68 20.51
C LYS A 115 5.21 0.29 21.08
N SER A 116 3.98 0.04 21.49
CA SER A 116 3.60 -1.19 22.20
C SER A 116 3.36 -2.38 21.27
N ASN A 117 2.90 -2.15 20.03
CA ASN A 117 2.63 -3.20 19.07
C ASN A 117 3.34 -2.92 17.74
N PRO A 118 4.29 -3.75 17.27
CA PRO A 118 4.98 -3.53 16.00
C PRO A 118 4.08 -3.64 14.76
N ARG A 119 2.90 -4.27 14.89
CA ARG A 119 1.87 -4.45 13.85
C ARG A 119 0.69 -3.50 14.07
N ASN A 120 1.00 -2.22 14.23
CA ASN A 120 0.01 -1.13 14.32
C ASN A 120 -0.27 -0.50 12.94
N PHE A 121 -1.33 0.30 12.85
CA PHE A 121 -1.78 0.94 11.62
C PHE A 121 -0.72 1.91 11.08
N THR A 122 -0.19 2.80 11.91
CA THR A 122 0.75 3.86 11.52
C THR A 122 2.04 3.30 10.93
N ARG A 123 2.63 2.27 11.56
CA ARG A 123 3.84 1.59 11.06
C ARG A 123 3.55 0.82 9.78
N THR A 124 2.36 0.21 9.67
CA THR A 124 1.94 -0.51 8.46
C THR A 124 1.78 0.46 7.30
N LEU A 125 1.10 1.58 7.53
CA LEU A 125 0.93 2.67 6.57
C LEU A 125 2.27 3.24 6.12
N LEU A 126 3.21 3.52 7.03
CA LEU A 126 4.54 4.01 6.69
C LEU A 126 5.29 3.04 5.75
N ARG A 127 5.21 1.74 6.01
CA ARG A 127 5.85 0.71 5.16
C ARG A 127 5.17 0.59 3.82
N LEU A 128 3.83 0.73 3.77
CA LEU A 128 3.07 0.76 2.52
C LEU A 128 3.49 1.97 1.68
N HIS A 129 3.53 3.16 2.29
CA HIS A 129 3.94 4.39 1.61
C HIS A 129 5.35 4.29 1.00
N ARG A 130 6.31 3.67 1.71
CA ARG A 130 7.65 3.39 1.16
C ARG A 130 7.62 2.46 -0.05
N ALA A 131 6.80 1.41 -0.03
CA ALA A 131 6.60 0.54 -1.19
C ALA A 131 5.94 1.27 -2.37
N SER A 132 5.21 2.35 -2.08
CA SER A 132 4.52 3.17 -3.08
C SER A 132 5.49 4.10 -3.78
N LEU A 133 6.43 4.69 -3.03
CA LEU A 133 7.55 5.44 -3.61
C LEU A 133 8.35 4.56 -4.59
N PHE A 134 8.58 3.29 -4.24
CA PHE A 134 9.18 2.33 -5.16
C PHE A 134 8.37 2.18 -6.45
N LEU A 135 7.05 2.00 -6.36
CA LEU A 135 6.18 1.87 -7.54
C LEU A 135 6.18 3.13 -8.40
N ILE A 136 6.16 4.33 -7.78
CA ILE A 136 6.22 5.61 -8.49
C ILE A 136 7.54 5.76 -9.25
N GLU A 137 8.68 5.50 -8.59
CA GLU A 137 9.99 5.57 -9.24
C GLU A 137 10.14 4.52 -10.35
N PHE A 138 9.57 3.33 -10.14
CA PHE A 138 9.53 2.30 -11.16
C PHE A 138 8.72 2.71 -12.39
N LEU A 139 7.52 3.28 -12.18
CA LEU A 139 6.66 3.79 -13.24
C LEU A 139 7.31 4.96 -14.02
N ARG A 140 7.96 5.89 -13.32
CA ARG A 140 8.75 6.96 -13.96
C ARG A 140 9.87 6.38 -14.81
N GLY A 141 10.58 5.40 -14.27
CA GLY A 141 11.62 4.68 -15.00
C GLY A 141 11.10 3.95 -16.24
N LEU A 142 9.87 3.44 -16.24
CA LEU A 142 9.24 2.88 -17.43
C LEU A 142 8.86 3.95 -18.47
N ALA A 143 8.40 5.13 -18.03
CA ALA A 143 7.96 6.20 -18.92
C ALA A 143 9.12 6.92 -19.63
N ASP A 144 10.26 7.10 -18.94
CA ASP A 144 11.34 7.99 -19.38
C ASP A 144 12.48 7.29 -20.14
N GLN A 145 12.49 5.95 -20.27
CA GLN A 145 13.66 5.20 -20.73
C GLN A 145 13.54 4.63 -22.15
N PRO A 146 14.66 4.51 -22.89
CA PRO A 146 14.67 3.86 -24.20
C PRO A 146 14.30 2.37 -24.08
N LEU A 147 13.57 1.86 -25.08
CA LEU A 147 13.06 0.48 -25.18
C LEU A 147 14.12 -0.63 -25.04
N SER A 148 15.40 -0.28 -25.02
CA SER A 148 16.53 -1.20 -24.82
C SER A 148 16.77 -1.58 -23.35
N GLU A 149 16.24 -0.83 -22.38
CA GLU A 149 16.41 -1.15 -20.95
C GLU A 149 15.38 -2.19 -20.49
N THR A 150 15.82 -3.20 -19.73
CA THR A 150 14.90 -4.22 -19.21
C THR A 150 14.12 -3.72 -18.01
N THR A 151 12.88 -4.20 -17.84
CA THR A 151 12.05 -3.90 -16.66
C THR A 151 12.74 -4.31 -15.35
N ALA A 152 13.57 -5.36 -15.38
CA ALA A 152 14.38 -5.79 -14.23
C ALA A 152 15.40 -4.72 -13.81
N THR A 153 16.10 -4.10 -14.78
CA THR A 153 17.07 -3.04 -14.51
C THR A 153 16.41 -1.82 -13.88
N ILE A 154 15.25 -1.41 -14.41
CA ILE A 154 14.46 -0.29 -13.90
C ILE A 154 13.97 -0.60 -12.47
N ALA A 155 13.50 -1.82 -12.23
CA ALA A 155 13.08 -2.26 -10.89
C ALA A 155 14.24 -2.24 -9.88
N THR A 156 15.43 -2.70 -10.24
CA THR A 156 16.61 -2.63 -9.36
C THR A 156 16.96 -1.19 -8.99
N ARG A 157 17.03 -0.29 -9.97
CA ARG A 157 17.32 1.14 -9.74
C ARG A 157 16.29 1.79 -8.82
N SER A 158 15.01 1.53 -9.08
CA SER A 158 13.90 2.07 -8.29
C SER A 158 13.93 1.54 -6.86
N TYR A 159 14.25 0.25 -6.70
CA TYR A 159 14.41 -0.40 -5.40
C TYR A 159 15.56 0.23 -4.60
N ASP A 160 16.70 0.48 -5.24
CA ASP A 160 17.86 1.09 -4.60
C ASP A 160 17.63 2.54 -4.19
N ALA A 161 16.90 3.30 -5.00
CA ALA A 161 16.55 4.69 -4.71
C ALA A 161 15.55 4.84 -3.55
N THR A 162 14.70 3.85 -3.31
CA THR A 162 13.53 4.00 -2.42
C THR A 162 13.55 3.09 -1.20
N LEU A 163 13.74 1.78 -1.38
CA LEU A 163 13.58 0.78 -0.32
C LEU A 163 14.90 0.37 0.33
N SER A 164 16.00 0.39 -0.42
CA SER A 164 17.34 0.00 0.08
C SER A 164 17.80 0.77 1.33
N PRO A 165 17.58 2.10 1.46
CA PRO A 165 17.96 2.84 2.67
C PRO A 165 17.29 2.30 3.95
N TYR A 166 16.09 1.71 3.83
CA TYR A 166 15.32 1.21 4.95
C TYR A 166 15.59 -0.27 5.27
N ARG A 167 16.39 -0.98 4.46
CA ARG A 167 16.80 -2.37 4.71
C ARG A 167 18.07 -2.50 5.56
N LYS A 168 18.92 -1.47 5.63
CA LYS A 168 20.16 -1.48 6.44
C LYS A 168 19.88 -1.18 7.92
N TYR A 169 19.21 -2.12 8.57
CA TYR A 169 19.42 -2.45 9.99
C TYR A 169 19.60 -3.98 10.05
N LYS A 170 20.66 -4.48 9.40
CA LYS A 170 21.25 -5.78 9.76
C LYS A 170 22.44 -5.48 10.67
N LYS A 171 22.38 -6.07 11.86
CA LYS A 171 23.28 -5.91 13.01
C LYS A 171 24.75 -5.73 12.63
N SER A 172 25.36 -4.66 13.15
CA SER A 172 26.74 -4.69 13.60
C SER A 172 26.74 -5.25 15.02
N ASP A 173 26.83 -6.57 15.14
CA ASP A 173 27.29 -7.28 16.35
C ASP A 173 28.57 -8.04 15.93
#